data_AF-C6F605-F1
#
_entry.id   AF-C6F605-F1
#
_cell.length_a   1.000
_cell.length_b   1.000
_cell.length_c   1.000
_cell.angle_alpha   90.00
_cell.angle_beta   90.00
_cell.angle_gamma   90.00
#
_symmetry.space_group_name_H-M   'P 1'
#
loop_
_entity.id
_entity.type
_entity.pdbx_description
1 polymer ?
#
loop_
_entity_poly.entity_id
_entity_poly.type
_entity_poly.pdbx_seq_one_letter_code
_entity_poly.pdbx_strand_id
1 'polypeptide(L)' 'VDIDWEYPNACGLTCDSSGPAAFKNLMQALRTRFGSELVTEHVPAGYPNINATDYGGASQYVNWYNVMSYDFYGAW' A
#
# COMPACT_ATOMS: atom_id res chain seq x y z
N VAL A 1 -3.98 10.55 7.89
CA VAL A 1 -2.76 10.35 7.07
C VAL A 1 -3.13 9.46 5.91
N ASP A 2 -2.68 9.83 4.71
CA ASP A 2 -2.78 8.98 3.52
C ASP A 2 -1.37 8.49 3.20
N ILE A 3 -1.23 7.20 2.91
CA ILE A 3 0.04 6.59 2.55
C ILE A 3 0.03 6.26 1.07
N ASP A 4 1.11 6.60 0.40
CA ASP A 4 1.28 6.39 -1.02
C ASP A 4 2.66 5.75 -1.27
N TRP A 5 2.75 4.45 -0.99
CA TRP A 5 3.98 3.68 -1.18
C TRP A 5 3.88 2.92 -2.50
N GLU A 6 4.61 3.39 -3.51
CA GLU A 6 4.68 2.77 -4.84
C GLU A 6 6.05 2.10 -5.09
N TYR A 7 6.22 0.79 -4.88
CA TYR A 7 5.26 -0.20 -4.38
C TYR A 7 5.92 -1.07 -3.30
N PRO A 8 5.19 -1.48 -2.24
CA PRO A 8 5.75 -2.35 -1.21
C PRO A 8 6.15 -3.71 -1.77
N ASN A 9 7.40 -4.11 -1.51
CA ASN A 9 8.00 -5.37 -1.95
C ASN A 9 7.98 -5.59 -3.48
N ALA A 10 7.95 -4.51 -4.25
CA ALA A 10 7.97 -4.52 -5.71
C ALA A 10 8.76 -3.32 -6.26
N CYS A 11 8.91 -3.26 -7.59
CA CYS A 11 9.59 -2.13 -8.23
C CYS A 11 8.58 -1.06 -8.68
N GLY A 12 8.80 0.17 -8.23
CA GLY A 12 8.25 1.40 -8.80
C GLY A 12 9.35 2.14 -9.57
N LEU A 13 9.60 3.41 -9.24
CA LEU A 13 10.80 4.14 -9.71
C LEU A 13 12.10 3.45 -9.29
N THR A 14 12.10 2.86 -8.09
CA THR A 14 13.15 1.99 -7.57
C THR A 14 12.51 0.74 -6.96
N CYS A 15 13.29 -0.34 -6.87
CA CYS A 15 12.82 -1.57 -6.23
C CYS A 15 12.84 -1.47 -4.71
N ASP A 16 11.72 -1.82 -4.08
CA ASP A 16 11.67 -2.12 -2.66
C ASP A 16 11.91 -3.62 -2.42
N SER A 17 12.63 -3.92 -1.34
CA SER A 17 12.90 -5.29 -0.88
C SER A 17 12.63 -5.44 0.61
N SER A 18 11.70 -4.68 1.17
CA SER A 18 11.38 -4.69 2.60
C SER A 18 10.67 -5.98 3.04
N GLY A 19 10.22 -6.80 2.08
CA GLY A 19 9.52 -8.05 2.31
C GLY A 19 8.00 -7.88 2.46
N PRO A 20 7.22 -8.96 2.26
CA PRO A 20 5.76 -8.90 2.16
C PRO A 20 5.04 -8.52 3.47
N ALA A 21 5.74 -8.56 4.62
CA ALA A 21 5.19 -8.19 5.92
C ALA A 21 5.38 -6.69 6.25
N ALA A 22 6.30 -5.99 5.58
CA ALA A 22 6.68 -4.62 5.93
C ALA A 22 5.49 -3.66 5.85
N PHE A 23 4.71 -3.76 4.77
CA PHE A 23 3.52 -2.94 4.56
C PHE A 23 2.50 -3.08 5.71
N LYS A 24 2.14 -4.33 6.05
CA LYS A 24 1.21 -4.60 7.15
C LYS A 24 1.71 -4.06 8.49
N ASN A 25 2.99 -4.23 8.77
CA ASN A 25 3.60 -3.73 10.01
C ASN A 25 3.55 -2.19 10.07
N LEU A 26 3.81 -1.52 8.95
CA LEU A 26 3.66 -0.07 8.83
C LEU A 26 2.20 0.34 9.10
N MET A 27 1.22 -0.27 8.44
CA MET A 27 -0.19 0.08 8.63
C MET A 27 -0.64 -0.14 10.08
N GLN A 28 -0.20 -1.23 10.72
CA GLN A 28 -0.47 -1.48 12.14
C GLN A 28 0.13 -0.39 13.05
N ALA A 29 1.38 0.02 12.78
CA ALA A 29 2.05 1.07 13.54
C ALA A 29 1.36 2.43 13.38
N LEU A 30 0.93 2.75 12.15
CA LEU A 30 0.17 3.97 11.86
C LEU A 30 -1.19 3.96 12.56
N ARG A 31 -1.95 2.87 12.49
CA ARG A 31 -3.21 2.74 13.26
C ARG A 31 -2.98 2.95 14.75
N THR A 32 -1.91 2.37 15.31
CA THR A 32 -1.54 2.57 16.72
C THR A 32 -1.23 4.04 17.02
N ARG A 33 -0.48 4.71 16.13
CA ARG A 33 -0.05 6.11 16.32
C ARG A 33 -1.18 7.12 16.22
N PHE A 34 -2.09 6.90 15.27
CA PHE A 34 -3.13 7.85 14.88
C PHE A 34 -4.50 7.55 15.52
N GLY A 35 -4.68 6.37 16.11
CA GLY A 35 -5.88 6.06 16.90
C GLY A 35 -7.16 6.17 16.07
N SER A 36 -8.03 7.12 16.44
CA SER A 36 -9.32 7.37 15.77
C SER A 36 -9.23 8.27 14.54
N GLU A 37 -8.07 8.88 14.29
CA GLU A 37 -7.87 9.67 13.07
C GLU A 37 -7.92 8.78 11.82
N LEU A 38 -8.16 9.41 10.68
CA LEU A 38 -8.19 8.71 9.39
C LEU A 38 -6.79 8.21 9.02
N VAL A 39 -6.71 6.93 8.65
CA VAL A 39 -5.55 6.28 8.04
C VAL A 39 -6.04 5.65 6.74
N THR A 40 -5.56 6.17 5.62
CA THR A 40 -5.93 5.71 4.27
C THR A 40 -4.67 5.38 3.50
N GLU A 41 -4.83 4.65 2.40
CA GLU A 41 -3.70 4.29 1.55
C GLU A 41 -4.14 4.19 0.08
N HIS A 42 -3.25 4.61 -0.82
CA HIS A 42 -3.39 4.42 -2.26
C HIS A 42 -2.78 3.07 -2.68
N VAL A 43 -3.62 2.15 -3.19
CA VAL A 43 -3.19 0.82 -3.62
C VAL A 43 -3.07 0.72 -5.14
N PRO A 44 -2.16 -0.12 -5.67
CA PRO A 44 -2.13 -0.47 -7.09
C PRO A 44 -3.42 -1.19 -7.53
N ALA A 45 -3.78 -1.05 -8.81
CA ALA A 45 -4.83 -1.84 -9.44
C ALA A 45 -4.30 -3.06 -10.24
N GLY A 46 -2.98 -3.17 -10.41
CA GLY A 46 -2.34 -4.25 -11.18
C GLY A 46 -1.96 -5.47 -10.34
N TYR A 47 -2.29 -6.68 -10.83
CA TYR A 47 -2.04 -7.95 -10.13
C TYR A 47 -0.60 -8.14 -9.60
N PRO A 48 0.48 -7.84 -10.36
CA PRO A 48 1.84 -8.08 -9.87
C PRO A 48 2.16 -7.32 -8.57
N ASN A 49 1.75 -6.05 -8.48
CA ASN A 49 2.01 -5.21 -7.32
C ASN A 49 1.06 -5.54 -6.16
N ILE A 50 -0.20 -5.89 -6.45
CA ILE A 50 -1.15 -6.36 -5.43
C ILE A 50 -0.63 -7.65 -4.77
N ASN A 51 -0.08 -8.58 -5.56
CA ASN A 51 0.39 -9.87 -5.07
C ASN A 51 1.80 -9.82 -4.43
N ALA A 52 2.44 -8.65 -4.37
CA ALA A 52 3.76 -8.48 -3.79
C ALA A 52 3.74 -8.35 -2.26
N THR A 53 2.61 -8.00 -1.65
CA THR A 53 2.50 -7.74 -0.20
C THR A 53 1.14 -8.12 0.39
N ASP A 54 1.01 -8.09 1.72
CA ASP A 54 -0.21 -8.50 2.45
C ASP A 54 -1.22 -7.34 2.63
N TYR A 55 -1.85 -6.88 1.54
CA TYR A 55 -2.94 -5.88 1.60
C TYR A 55 -4.17 -6.40 2.37
N GLY A 56 -4.43 -7.71 2.31
CA GLY A 56 -5.52 -8.35 3.04
C GLY A 56 -5.33 -8.24 4.56
N GLY A 57 -4.15 -8.60 5.05
CA GLY A 57 -3.80 -8.48 6.47
C GLY A 57 -3.66 -7.05 6.96
N ALA A 58 -3.32 -6.11 6.07
CA ALA A 58 -3.26 -4.68 6.37
C ALA A 58 -4.64 -3.98 6.41
N SER A 59 -5.66 -4.54 5.74
CA SER A 59 -6.98 -3.92 5.55
C SER A 59 -7.67 -3.51 6.85
N GLN A 60 -7.45 -4.26 7.93
CA GLN A 60 -8.01 -3.98 9.26
C GLN A 60 -7.44 -2.71 9.92
N TYR A 61 -6.32 -2.18 9.41
CA TYR A 61 -5.63 -1.03 9.99
C TYR A 61 -5.91 0.28 9.24
N VAL A 62 -6.41 0.20 8.00
CA VAL A 62 -6.83 1.35 7.21
C VAL A 62 -8.33 1.58 7.34
N ASN A 63 -8.77 2.81 7.08
CA ASN A 63 -10.18 3.14 6.99
C ASN A 63 -10.76 2.72 5.63
N TRP A 64 -10.00 2.95 4.55
CA TRP A 64 -10.28 2.46 3.21
C TRP A 64 -9.02 2.54 2.34
N TYR A 65 -9.07 1.85 1.20
CA TYR A 65 -8.08 1.93 0.14
C TYR A 65 -8.60 2.80 -1.01
N ASN A 66 -7.75 3.68 -1.53
CA ASN A 66 -7.98 4.43 -2.75
C ASN A 66 -7.31 3.67 -3.90
N VAL A 67 -8.09 2.92 -4.69
CA VAL A 67 -7.52 2.09 -5.76
C VAL A 67 -7.10 2.97 -6.94
N MET A 68 -5.80 2.95 -7.25
CA MET A 68 -5.19 3.66 -8.39
C MET A 68 -5.55 2.98 -9.71
N SER A 69 -6.81 3.13 -10.11
CA SER A 69 -7.42 2.53 -11.29
C SER A 69 -7.18 3.36 -12.56
N TYR A 70 -5.94 3.81 -12.70
CA TYR A 70 -5.43 4.63 -13.79
C TYR A 70 -4.01 4.16 -14.15
N ASP A 71 -3.37 4.83 -15.11
CA ASP A 71 -2.00 4.55 -15.57
C ASP A 71 -1.77 3.11 -16.08
N PHE A 72 -2.82 2.44 -16.55
CA PHE A 72 -2.70 1.13 -17.19
C PHE A 72 -1.95 1.17 -18.53
N TYR A 73 -1.96 2.32 -19.20
CA TYR A 73 -1.30 2.55 -20.49
C TYR A 73 -0.75 3.98 -20.55
N GLY A 74 0.38 4.16 -21.24
CA GLY A 74 0.93 5.47 -21.53
C GLY A 74 2.16 5.40 -22.42
N ALA A 75 2.87 6.52 -22.56
CA ALA A 75 3.98 6.70 -23.52
C ALA A 75 5.38 6.41 -22.95
N TRP A 76 5.44 5.78 -21.78
CA TRP A 76 6.66 5.28 -21.16
C TRP A 76 7.11 3.95 -21.77
#